data_AF-A0A7L5YY46-F1
#
_entry.id   AF-A0A7L5YY46-F1
#
_cell.length_a   1.000
_cell.length_b   1.000
_cell.length_c   1.000
_cell.angle_alpha   90.00
_cell.angle_beta   90.00
_cell.angle_gamma   90.00
#
_symmetry.space_group_name_H-M   'P 1'
#
loop_
_entity.id
_entity.type
_entity.pdbx_description
1 polymer ?
#
loop_
_entity_poly.entity_id
_entity_poly.type
_entity_poly.pdbx_seq_one_letter_code
_entity_poly.pdbx_strand_id
1 'polypeptide(L)' 'MIHIDIDADLNMVDDNDRNMAPCPAGSTSFEVGQVAVAGRPRAWSWVLIDEISDTAVYFHQISAKEAASYGDLVSIIA' A
#
# COMPACT_ATOMS: atom_id res chain seq x y z
N MET A 1 17.49 3.28 0.59
CA MET A 1 16.67 2.34 1.37
C MET A 1 15.23 2.68 1.04
N ILE A 2 14.44 1.73 0.56
CA ILE A 2 13.01 1.97 0.27
C ILE A 2 12.27 2.07 1.61
N HIS A 3 11.37 3.04 1.75
CA HIS A 3 10.43 3.06 2.87
C HIS A 3 9.28 2.11 2.53
N ILE A 4 8.91 1.24 3.47
CA ILE A 4 7.76 0.34 3.33
C ILE A 4 6.67 0.91 4.22
N ASP A 5 5.56 1.32 3.61
CA ASP A 5 4.39 1.83 4.32
C ASP A 5 3.56 0.66 4.86
N ILE A 6 3.38 -0.39 4.04
CA ILE A 6 2.57 -1.57 4.36
C ILE A 6 3.44 -2.83 4.26
N ASP A 7 3.70 -3.51 5.38
CA ASP A 7 4.33 -4.83 5.34
C ASP A 7 3.33 -5.84 4.77
N ALA A 8 3.63 -6.35 3.58
CA ALA A 8 2.73 -7.20 2.83
C ALA A 8 3.46 -8.34 2.11
N ASP A 9 2.79 -9.48 1.96
CA ASP A 9 3.10 -10.41 0.88
C ASP A 9 2.27 -9.99 -0.34
N LEU A 10 2.94 -9.59 -1.41
CA LEU A 10 2.28 -9.11 -2.63
C LEU A 10 1.51 -10.20 -3.39
N ASN A 11 1.60 -11.46 -2.97
CA ASN A 11 0.80 -12.56 -3.49
C ASN A 11 -0.33 -12.98 -2.54
N MET A 12 -0.48 -12.32 -1.38
CA MET A 12 -1.60 -12.56 -0.47
C MET A 12 -2.84 -11.87 -1.02
N VAL A 13 -3.86 -12.67 -1.30
CA VAL A 13 -5.15 -12.21 -1.84
C VAL A 13 -6.30 -12.78 -1.02
N ASP A 14 -7.45 -12.10 -1.07
CA ASP A 14 -8.72 -12.62 -0.54
C ASP A 14 -9.41 -13.59 -1.52
N ASP A 15 -10.59 -14.08 -1.15
CA ASP A 15 -11.39 -14.99 -1.98
C ASP A 15 -11.88 -14.34 -3.30
N ASN A 16 -11.76 -13.02 -3.43
CA ASN A 16 -12.10 -12.25 -4.63
C ASN A 16 -10.85 -11.85 -5.45
N ASP A 17 -9.68 -12.45 -5.15
CA ASP A 17 -8.40 -12.17 -5.82
C ASP A 17 -7.89 -10.72 -5.62
N ARG A 18 -8.32 -10.05 -4.54
CA ARG A 18 -7.85 -8.69 -4.19
C ARG A 18 -6.63 -8.79 -3.28
N ASN A 19 -5.57 -8.04 -3.55
CA ASN A 19 -4.42 -8.05 -2.65
C ASN A 19 -4.80 -7.48 -1.28
N MET A 20 -4.29 -8.11 -0.23
CA MET A 20 -4.56 -7.69 1.15
C MET A 20 -3.33 -7.83 2.03
N ALA A 21 -3.24 -6.96 3.05
CA ALA A 21 -2.30 -7.09 4.15
C ALA A 21 -3.03 -6.96 5.50
N PRO A 22 -2.59 -7.66 6.55
CA PRO A 22 -3.12 -7.46 7.89
C PRO A 22 -2.94 -6.00 8.33
N CYS A 23 -4.01 -5.38 8.81
CA CYS A 23 -3.98 -4.04 9.39
C CYS A 23 -3.77 -4.20 10.91
N PRO A 24 -2.65 -3.74 11.50
CA PRO A 24 -2.51 -3.75 12.95
C PRO A 24 -3.65 -2.96 13.59
N ALA A 25 -4.35 -3.55 14.56
CA ALA A 25 -5.44 -2.84 15.25
C ALA A 25 -4.94 -1.48 15.78
N GLY A 26 -5.54 -0.39 15.27
CA GLY A 26 -5.17 0.98 15.64
C GLY A 26 -4.27 1.74 14.65
N SER A 27 -3.89 1.17 13.50
CA SER A 27 -3.24 1.95 12.44
C SER A 27 -4.26 2.80 11.67
N THR A 28 -4.60 3.96 12.24
CA THR A 28 -5.50 4.98 11.67
C THR A 28 -4.84 5.86 10.59
N SER A 29 -3.71 5.45 10.02
CA SER A 29 -2.89 6.31 9.16
C SER A 29 -3.11 6.12 7.66
N PHE A 30 -3.90 5.13 7.26
CA PHE A 30 -4.18 4.87 5.85
C PHE A 30 -5.56 5.41 5.45
N GLU A 31 -5.65 5.90 4.23
CA GLU A 31 -6.89 6.38 3.62
C GLU A 31 -7.16 5.63 2.30
N VAL A 32 -8.43 5.39 1.99
CA VAL A 32 -8.82 4.86 0.68
C VAL A 32 -8.47 5.88 -0.41
N GLY A 33 -7.86 5.41 -1.51
CA GLY A 33 -7.32 6.26 -2.57
C GLY A 33 -5.90 6.78 -2.29
N GLN A 34 -5.32 6.47 -1.14
CA GLN A 34 -3.92 6.78 -0.85
C GLN A 34 -3.00 5.85 -1.64
N VAL A 35 -1.89 6.42 -2.15
CA VAL A 35 -0.77 5.63 -2.68
C VAL A 35 0.20 5.28 -1.55
N ALA A 36 0.64 4.03 -1.52
CA ALA A 36 1.58 3.49 -0.55
C ALA A 36 2.62 2.57 -1.21
N VAL A 37 3.72 2.33 -0.53
CA VAL A 37 4.68 1.27 -0.85
C VAL A 37 4.36 0.04 0.00
N ALA A 38 3.87 -1.02 -0.64
CA ALA A 38 3.58 -2.29 0.01
C ALA A 38 4.64 -3.34 -0.31
N GLY A 39 4.95 -4.19 0.67
CA GLY A 39 5.82 -5.35 0.48
C GLY A 39 6.91 -5.45 1.54
N ARG A 40 8.08 -5.95 1.14
CA ARG A 40 9.29 -6.08 1.95
C ARG A 40 10.46 -5.36 1.28
N PRO A 41 11.55 -5.04 2.01
CA PRO A 41 12.67 -4.25 1.45
C PRO A 41 13.28 -4.74 0.13
N ARG A 42 13.13 -6.03 -0.21
CA ARG A 42 13.65 -6.64 -1.46
C ARG A 42 12.56 -7.06 -2.45
N ALA A 43 11.28 -6.89 -2.10
CA ALA A 43 10.12 -7.28 -2.89
C ALA A 43 8.94 -6.37 -2.53
N TRP A 44 8.81 -5.24 -3.23
CA TRP A 44 7.82 -4.20 -2.96
C TRP A 44 7.22 -3.68 -4.27
N SER A 45 6.05 -3.05 -4.18
CA SER A 45 5.39 -2.34 -5.27
C SER A 45 4.74 -1.06 -4.75
N TRP A 46 4.54 -0.10 -5.65
CA TRP A 46 3.54 0.94 -5.43
C TRP A 46 2.16 0.31 -5.47
N VAL A 47 1.28 0.76 -4.58
CA VAL A 47 -0.11 0.30 -4.50
C VAL A 47 -1.05 1.46 -4.28
N LEU A 48 -2.28 1.32 -4.76
CA LEU A 48 -3.40 2.19 -4.40
C LEU A 48 -4.29 1.45 -3.39
N ILE A 49 -4.65 2.11 -2.30
CA ILE A 49 -5.52 1.54 -1.28
C ILE A 49 -6.98 1.60 -1.76
N ASP A 50 -7.62 0.44 -1.86
CA ASP A 50 -9.00 0.30 -2.34
C ASP A 50 -10.02 0.28 -1.20
N GLU A 51 -9.68 -0.38 -0.09
CA GLU A 51 -10.58 -0.58 1.04
C GLU A 51 -9.76 -0.77 2.33
N ILE A 52 -10.28 -0.26 3.44
CA ILE A 52 -9.72 -0.48 4.78
C ILE A 52 -10.82 -1.06 5.66
N SER A 53 -10.52 -2.18 6.30
CA SER A 53 -11.37 -2.82 7.29
C SER A 53 -10.70 -2.82 8.65
N ASP A 54 -11.41 -3.29 9.68
CA ASP A 54 -10.87 -3.42 11.04
C ASP A 54 -9.65 -4.36 11.13
N THR A 55 -9.43 -5.22 10.13
CA THR A 55 -8.41 -6.27 10.19
C THR A 55 -7.45 -6.29 9.00
N ALA A 56 -7.77 -5.57 7.92
CA ALA A 56 -7.00 -5.63 6.69
C ALA A 56 -7.07 -4.34 5.87
N VAL A 57 -5.99 -4.09 5.13
CA VAL A 57 -5.94 -3.11 4.05
C VAL A 57 -5.96 -3.87 2.73
N TYR A 58 -6.88 -3.51 1.85
CA TYR A 58 -6.97 -4.03 0.49
C TYR A 58 -6.43 -3.00 -0.49
N PHE A 59 -5.72 -3.48 -1.50
CA PHE A 59 -5.05 -2.63 -2.47
C PHE A 59 -4.85 -3.34 -3.79
N HIS A 60 -4.45 -2.59 -4.81
CA HIS A 60 -3.92 -3.15 -6.06
C HIS A 60 -2.59 -2.52 -6.42
N GLN A 61 -1.77 -3.29 -7.12
CA GLN A 61 -0.47 -2.82 -7.58
C GLN A 61 -0.62 -1.83 -8.73
N ILE A 62 0.10 -0.72 -8.64
CA ILE A 62 0.13 0.32 -9.67
C ILE A 62 1.57 0.55 -10.16
N SER A 63 1.69 1.13 -11.35
CA SER A 63 3.00 1.51 -11.86
C SER A 63 3.55 2.76 -11.14
N ALA A 64 4.87 2.95 -11.13
CA ALA A 64 5.47 4.17 -10.56
C ALA A 64 4.98 5.45 -11.27
N LYS A 65 4.69 5.37 -12.58
CA LYS A 65 4.13 6.48 -13.36
C LYS A 65 2.72 6.84 -12.88
N GLU A 66 1.92 5.83 -12.60
CA GLU A 66 0.57 5.99 -12.08
C GLU A 66 0.59 6.53 -10.66
N ALA A 67 1.43 5.98 -9.77
CA ALA A 67 1.65 6.50 -8.43
C ALA A 67 1.98 8.00 -8.42
N ALA A 68 2.87 8.44 -9.32
CA ALA A 68 3.24 9.85 -9.47
C ALA A 68 2.08 10.78 -9.88
N SER A 69 0.98 10.23 -10.42
CA SER A 69 -0.20 11.01 -10.83
C SER A 69 -1.19 11.28 -9.69
N TYR A 70 -1.11 10.53 -8.58
CA TYR A 70 -2.03 10.67 -7.43
C TYR A 70 -1.59 11.73 -6.40
N GLY A 71 -0.37 12.26 -6.49
CA GLY A 71 0.11 13.31 -5.60
C GLY A 71 1.64 13.31 -5.54
N ASP A 72 2.24 14.50 -5.38
CA ASP A 72 3.68 14.70 -5.37
C ASP A 72 4.38 13.68 -4.46
N LEU A 73 5.09 12.74 -5.09
CA LEU A 73 6.01 11.81 -4.45
C LEU A 73 6.88 12.61 -3.46
N VAL A 74 6.60 12.45 -2.18
CA VAL A 74 7.28 13.01 -1.00
C VAL A 74 8.62 13.69 -1.33
N SER A 75 8.57 14.98 -1.62
CA SER A 75 9.74 15.86 -1.61
C SER A 75 9.68 16.73 -0.35
N ILE A 76 9.93 16.12 0.81
CA ILE A 76 10.53 16.82 1.95
C ILE A 76 11.77 16.01 2.32
N ILE A 77 12.85 16.28 1.61
CA ILE A 77 14.18 16.22 2.21
C ILE A 77 14.35 17.57 2.90
N ALA A 78 14.61 17.51 4.21
CA ALA A 78 14.85 18.66 5.09
C ALA A 78 16.06 19.50 4.64
#